data_AF-A0AAJ2NTT1-F1
#
_entry.id   AF-A0AAJ2NTT1-F1
#
_cell.length_a   1.000
_cell.length_b   1.000
_cell.length_c   1.000
_cell.angle_alpha   90.00
_cell.angle_beta   90.00
_cell.angle_gamma   90.00
#
_symmetry.space_group_name_H-M   'P 1'
#
loop_
_entity.id
_entity.type
_entity.pdbx_description
1 polymer ?
#
loop_
_entity_poly.entity_id
_entity_poly.type
_entity_poly.pdbx_seq_one_letter_code
_entity_poly.pdbx_strand_id
1 'polypeptide(L)' 'RVGVSTDAGAHYGPVVTAQHRDRIAGWIEKGVQEGAELVLDGRDLSLQGHEKGYFIGPSLFDHVKPEMSSYQEEIFGPV' A
#
# COMPACT_ATOMS: atom_id res chain seq x y z
N ARG A 1 -10.48 -8.51 1.36
CA ARG A 1 -9.81 -9.24 0.27
C ARG A 1 -9.52 -8.29 -0.87
N VAL A 2 -8.29 -8.25 -1.37
CA VAL A 2 -7.97 -7.52 -2.62
C VAL A 2 -8.41 -8.37 -3.81
N GLY A 3 -9.01 -7.74 -4.82
CA GLY A 3 -9.48 -8.43 -6.01
C GLY A 3 -9.66 -7.49 -7.19
N VAL A 4 -10.02 -8.03 -8.35
CA VAL A 4 -10.36 -7.20 -9.52
C VAL A 4 -11.60 -6.36 -9.25
N SER A 5 -11.70 -5.18 -9.87
CA SER A 5 -12.77 -4.20 -9.59
C SER A 5 -14.19 -4.71 -9.91
N THR A 6 -14.32 -5.80 -10.66
CA THR A 6 -15.60 -6.45 -11.01
C THR A 6 -15.96 -7.63 -10.11
N ASP A 7 -15.08 -8.03 -9.18
CA ASP A 7 -15.34 -9.09 -8.21
C ASP A 7 -16.19 -8.55 -7.05
N ALA A 8 -17.42 -9.05 -6.92
CA ALA A 8 -18.34 -8.65 -5.85
C ALA A 8 -17.83 -8.99 -4.42
N GLY A 9 -16.87 -9.91 -4.31
CA GLY A 9 -16.21 -10.23 -3.04
C GLY A 9 -14.93 -9.43 -2.77
N ALA A 10 -14.53 -8.53 -3.66
CA ALA A 10 -13.38 -7.65 -3.44
C ALA A 10 -13.75 -6.53 -2.47
N HIS A 11 -12.89 -6.28 -1.49
CA HIS A 11 -13.03 -5.12 -0.59
C HIS A 11 -12.51 -3.85 -1.25
N TYR A 12 -11.47 -3.97 -2.08
CA TYR A 12 -10.95 -2.89 -2.92
C TYR A 12 -10.11 -3.46 -4.07
N GLY A 13 -9.89 -2.62 -5.09
CA GLY A 13 -9.23 -2.97 -6.35
C GLY A 13 -7.81 -2.43 -6.51
N PRO A 14 -7.26 -2.42 -7.73
CA PRO A 14 -5.93 -1.89 -8.00
C PRO A 14 -5.89 -0.36 -7.85
N VAL A 15 -4.70 0.19 -7.69
CA VAL A 15 -4.47 1.62 -7.84
C VAL A 15 -4.42 2.03 -9.31
N VAL A 16 -4.43 3.34 -9.57
CA VAL A 16 -4.67 3.89 -10.92
C VAL A 16 -3.56 3.57 -11.93
N THR A 17 -2.28 3.57 -11.51
CA THR A 17 -1.14 3.34 -12.40
C THR A 17 -0.01 2.57 -11.69
N ALA A 18 0.90 1.98 -12.47
CA ALA A 18 2.13 1.38 -11.95
C ALA A 18 2.99 2.39 -11.17
N GLN A 19 3.12 3.62 -11.69
CA GLN A 19 3.86 4.69 -11.01
C GLN A 19 3.24 5.01 -9.64
N HIS A 20 1.90 5.01 -9.53
CA HIS A 20 1.22 5.24 -8.26
C HIS A 20 1.45 4.08 -7.27
N ARG A 21 1.40 2.83 -7.75
CA ARG A 21 1.75 1.64 -6.95
C ARG A 21 3.18 1.75 -6.39
N ASP A 22 4.14 2.08 -7.25
CA ASP A 22 5.55 2.17 -6.89
C ASP A 22 5.80 3.35 -5.92
N ARG A 23 5.08 4.47 -6.10
CA ARG A 23 5.09 5.59 -5.14
C ARG A 23 4.62 5.14 -3.76
N ILE A 24 3.51 4.41 -3.66
CA ILE A 24 3.00 3.91 -2.37
C ILE A 24 4.00 2.94 -1.74
N ALA A 25 4.57 2.01 -2.51
CA ALA A 25 5.61 1.11 -2.01
C ALA A 25 6.84 1.87 -1.46
N GLY A 26 7.23 2.96 -2.13
CA GLY A 26 8.28 3.86 -1.65
C GLY A 26 7.92 4.59 -0.34
N TRP A 27 6.67 4.98 -0.14
CA TRP A 27 6.20 5.57 1.13
C TRP A 27 6.21 4.56 2.28
N ILE A 28 5.84 3.31 2.01
CA ILE A 28 5.93 2.23 3.00
C ILE A 28 7.39 1.99 3.40
N GLU A 29 8.30 1.95 2.42
CA GLU A 29 9.73 1.82 2.72
C GLU A 29 10.24 3.01 3.55
N LYS A 30 9.83 4.23 3.19
CA LYS A 30 10.21 5.45 3.91
C LYS A 30 9.74 5.45 5.36
N GLY A 31 8.50 5.01 5.63
CA GLY A 31 7.98 4.92 7.01
C GLY A 31 8.80 3.94 7.87
N VAL A 32 9.20 2.80 7.30
CA VAL A 32 10.10 1.84 7.99
C VAL A 32 11.45 2.48 8.28
N GLN A 33 12.03 3.22 7.33
CA GLN A 33 13.32 3.90 7.51
C GLN A 33 13.26 5.03 8.54
N GLU A 34 12.12 5.70 8.67
CA GLU A 34 11.86 6.72 9.69
C GLU A 34 11.60 6.13 11.09
N GLY A 35 11.47 4.80 11.18
CA GLY A 35 11.35 4.06 12.44
C GLY A 35 9.91 3.77 12.87
N ALA A 36 8.93 3.88 11.97
CA ALA A 36 7.59 3.34 12.20
C ALA A 36 7.62 1.80 12.19
N GLU A 37 6.75 1.18 12.98
CA GLU A 37 6.57 -0.26 12.99
C GLU A 37 5.62 -0.66 11.87
N LEU A 38 6.10 -1.42 10.87
CA LEU A 38 5.23 -1.94 9.82
C LEU A 38 4.58 -3.25 10.29
N VAL A 39 3.38 -3.13 10.87
CA VAL A 39 2.61 -4.26 11.44
C VAL A 39 2.06 -5.17 10.35
N LEU A 40 1.70 -4.58 9.20
CA LEU A 40 1.24 -5.29 8.03
C LEU A 40 1.90 -4.70 6.79
N ASP A 41 2.56 -5.56 6.00
CA ASP A 41 3.21 -5.16 4.76
C ASP A 41 2.42 -5.67 3.55
N GLY A 42 1.86 -4.75 2.78
CA GLY A 42 1.09 -5.05 1.58
C GLY A 42 1.89 -5.11 0.29
N ARG A 43 3.21 -4.83 0.30
CA ARG A 43 4.01 -4.60 -0.92
C ARG A 43 4.13 -5.83 -1.83
N ASP A 44 4.17 -7.02 -1.24
CA ASP A 44 4.40 -8.28 -1.98
C ASP A 44 3.11 -8.96 -2.46
N LEU A 45 1.97 -8.26 -2.41
CA LEU A 45 0.72 -8.80 -2.92
C LEU A 45 0.79 -9.03 -4.44
N SER A 46 0.68 -10.29 -4.84
CA SER A 46 0.44 -10.68 -6.24
C SER A 46 -0.91 -11.38 -6.36
N LEU A 47 -1.71 -10.95 -7.33
CA LEU A 47 -3.03 -11.53 -7.62
C LEU A 47 -2.92 -12.48 -8.80
N GLN A 48 -3.23 -13.76 -8.58
CA GLN A 48 -3.15 -14.80 -9.62
C GLN A 48 -3.94 -14.42 -10.88
N GLY A 49 -3.30 -14.53 -12.05
CA GLY A 49 -3.87 -14.16 -13.34
C GLY A 49 -3.88 -12.65 -13.62
N HIS A 50 -3.42 -11.83 -12.66
CA HIS A 50 -3.33 -10.38 -12.74
C HIS A 50 -1.99 -9.87 -12.19
N GLU A 51 -0.91 -10.62 -12.36
CA GLU A 51 0.43 -10.32 -11.84
C GLU A 51 1.00 -9.01 -12.41
N LYS A 52 0.49 -8.57 -13.57
CA LYS A 52 0.83 -7.28 -14.21
C LYS A 52 -0.09 -6.13 -13.79
N GLY A 53 -1.05 -6.38 -12.90
CA GLY A 53 -1.95 -5.37 -12.37
C GLY A 53 -1.26 -4.40 -11.40
N TYR A 54 -1.93 -3.30 -11.11
CA TYR A 54 -1.43 -2.28 -10.19
C TYR A 54 -1.96 -2.53 -8.78
N PHE A 55 -1.79 -3.75 -8.30
CA PHE A 55 -2.23 -4.14 -6.96
C PHE A 55 -1.18 -3.81 -5.92
N ILE A 56 -1.64 -3.43 -4.74
CA ILE A 56 -0.87 -3.33 -3.52
C ILE A 56 -1.78 -3.70 -2.36
N GLY A 57 -1.28 -4.55 -1.46
CA GLY A 57 -2.00 -4.99 -0.28
C GLY A 57 -2.17 -3.86 0.73
N PRO A 58 -2.99 -4.06 1.77
CA PRO A 58 -3.13 -3.09 2.83
C PRO A 58 -1.84 -3.08 3.63
N SER A 59 -1.36 -1.90 3.96
CA SER A 59 -0.26 -1.72 4.92
C SER A 59 -0.80 -1.05 6.17
N LEU A 60 -0.14 -1.30 7.29
CA LEU A 60 -0.48 -0.66 8.57
C LEU A 60 0.81 -0.33 9.30
N PHE A 61 1.00 0.96 9.56
CA PHE A 61 2.03 1.41 10.49
C PHE A 61 1.47 1.56 11.91
N ASP A 62 2.26 1.14 12.88
CA ASP A 62 2.10 1.47 14.29
C ASP A 62 3.29 2.31 14.77
N HIS A 63 3.13 2.97 15.90
CA HIS A 63 4.15 3.83 16.52
C HIS A 63 4.64 5.00 15.63
N VAL A 64 3.81 5.46 14.68
CA VAL A 64 4.08 6.65 13.87
C VAL A 64 4.14 7.91 14.75
N LYS A 65 5.13 8.76 14.52
CA LYS A 65 5.31 10.02 15.24
C LYS A 65 4.97 11.23 14.34
N PRO A 66 4.55 12.37 14.91
CA PRO A 66 4.17 13.55 14.13
C PRO A 66 5.26 14.13 13.22
N GLU A 67 6.54 13.83 13.51
CA GLU A 67 7.68 14.28 12.72
C GLU A 67 7.96 13.39 11.49
N MET A 68 7.35 12.21 11.42
CA MET A 68 7.52 11.29 10.30
C MET A 68 6.77 11.81 9.07
N SER A 69 7.34 11.59 7.89
CA SER A 69 6.75 12.05 6.64
C SER A 69 5.43 11.34 6.34
N SER A 70 5.27 10.07 6.75
CA SER A 70 4.01 9.32 6.61
C SER A 70 2.86 9.93 7.41
N TYR A 71 3.16 10.71 8.46
CA TYR A 71 2.16 11.44 9.23
C TYR A 71 1.80 12.79 8.61
N GLN A 72 2.79 13.45 7.99
CA GLN A 72 2.64 14.82 7.47
C GLN A 72 2.09 14.87 6.04
N GLU A 73 2.32 13.82 5.26
CA GLU A 73 2.06 13.80 3.82
C GLU A 73 0.99 12.78 3.45
N GLU A 74 0.21 13.11 2.43
CA GLU A 74 -0.81 12.21 1.91
C GLU A 74 -0.22 11.17 0.95
N ILE A 75 -0.39 9.88 1.28
CA ILE A 75 0.16 8.76 0.51
C ILE A 75 -0.76 8.38 -0.68
N PHE A 76 -2.07 8.62 -0.58
CA PHE A 76 -3.09 8.22 -1.56
C PHE A 76 -3.08 6.70 -1.88
N GLY A 77 -2.82 5.87 -0.87
CA GLY A 77 -2.76 4.41 -1.02
C GLY A 77 -3.33 3.70 0.20
N PRO A 78 -3.46 2.36 0.15
CA PRO A 78 -3.93 1.56 1.27
C PRO A 78 -2.79 1.38 2.31
N VAL A 79 -2.44 2.44 3.02
CA VAL A 79 -1.39 2.52 4.05
C VAL A 79 -1.95 3.15 5.32
#